data_AF-A0A5M4D0T6-F1
#
_entry.id   AF-A0A5M4D0T6-F1
#
_cell.length_a   1.000
_cell.length_b   1.000
_cell.length_c   1.000
_cell.angle_alpha   90.00
_cell.angle_beta   90.00
_cell.angle_gamma   90.00
#
_symmetry.space_group_name_H-M   'P 1'
#
loop_
_entity.id
_entity.type
_entity.pdbx_description
1 polymer ?
#
loop_
_entity_poly.entity_id
_entity_poly.type
_entity_poly.pdbx_seq_one_letter_code
_entity_poly.pdbx_strand_id
1 'polypeptide(L)'
;APQVAGIVALMLKMNPALSPAEVKYILEVTATDVTASPASAGYDDYTGFGLVNAEKAVTMAMKQALPADWNGDGNVETLDAVLYLTDYTNADAMTDLNLDTAQTADDMAIFLYSYAGE
;
A
#
# COMPACT_ATOMS: atom_id res chain seq x y z
N ALA A 1 -3.78 17.12 -12.26
CA ALA A 1 -2.59 16.64 -12.98
C ALA A 1 -2.90 15.26 -13.59
N PRO A 2 -2.64 15.02 -14.88
CA PRO A 2 -2.99 13.75 -15.56
C PRO A 2 -2.18 12.54 -15.09
N GLN A 3 -0.98 12.75 -14.54
CA GLN A 3 -0.11 11.67 -14.04
C GLN A 3 -0.77 10.90 -12.89
N VAL A 4 -1.30 11.63 -11.90
CA VAL A 4 -2.01 11.02 -10.76
C VAL A 4 -3.23 10.24 -11.25
N ALA A 5 -3.99 10.78 -12.21
CA ALA A 5 -5.13 10.06 -12.79
C ALA A 5 -4.72 8.74 -13.47
N GLY A 6 -3.57 8.72 -14.16
CA GLY A 6 -3.00 7.49 -14.72
C GLY A 6 -2.61 6.46 -13.66
N ILE A 7 -1.98 6.91 -12.57
CA ILE A 7 -1.63 6.03 -11.44
C ILE A 7 -2.89 5.45 -10.80
N VAL A 8 -3.91 6.28 -10.54
CA VAL A 8 -5.20 5.83 -10.01
C VAL A 8 -5.85 4.81 -10.94
N ALA A 9 -5.78 4.99 -12.27
CA ALA A 9 -6.29 4.01 -13.21
C ALA A 9 -5.57 2.65 -13.11
N LEU A 10 -4.25 2.64 -12.85
CA LEU A 10 -3.49 1.41 -12.61
C LEU A 10 -3.82 0.78 -11.25
N MET A 11 -3.98 1.59 -10.20
CA MET A 11 -4.42 1.10 -8.89
C MET A 11 -5.78 0.42 -8.98
N LEU A 12 -6.75 1.05 -9.65
CA LEU A 12 -8.09 0.49 -9.87
C LEU A 12 -8.08 -0.72 -10.80
N LYS A 13 -7.08 -0.83 -11.69
CA LYS A 13 -6.90 -2.04 -12.51
C LYS A 13 -6.47 -3.23 -11.66
N MET A 14 -5.64 -3.00 -10.63
CA MET A 14 -5.22 -4.03 -9.68
C MET A 14 -6.32 -4.33 -8.66
N ASN A 15 -6.96 -3.31 -8.11
CA ASN A 15 -8.05 -3.45 -7.14
C ASN A 15 -9.24 -2.54 -7.51
N PRO A 16 -10.22 -3.07 -8.27
CA PRO A 16 -11.41 -2.33 -8.65
C PRO A 16 -12.35 -1.97 -7.48
N ALA A 17 -12.15 -2.56 -6.30
CA ALA A 17 -12.99 -2.34 -5.13
C ALA A 17 -12.60 -1.10 -4.32
N LEU A 18 -11.44 -0.49 -4.59
CA LEU A 18 -10.98 0.69 -3.87
C LEU A 18 -11.95 1.87 -4.03
N SER A 19 -12.34 2.41 -2.89
CA SER A 19 -13.08 3.67 -2.79
C SER A 19 -12.16 4.87 -3.07
N PRO A 20 -12.73 6.04 -3.40
CA PRO A 20 -11.95 7.26 -3.55
C PRO A 20 -11.13 7.65 -2.32
N ALA A 21 -11.61 7.30 -1.12
CA ALA A 21 -10.91 7.58 0.14
C ALA A 21 -9.68 6.68 0.30
N GLU A 22 -9.82 5.39 0.02
CA GLU A 22 -8.71 4.42 0.04
C GLU A 22 -7.67 4.73 -1.03
N VAL A 23 -8.10 5.10 -2.25
CA VAL A 23 -7.19 5.56 -3.31
C VAL A 23 -6.37 6.76 -2.84
N LYS A 24 -7.03 7.74 -2.21
CA LYS A 24 -6.35 8.91 -1.67
C LYS A 24 -5.34 8.50 -0.59
N TYR A 25 -5.77 7.68 0.36
CA TYR A 25 -4.92 7.21 1.45
C TYR A 25 -3.67 6.49 0.92
N ILE A 26 -3.83 5.54 -0.01
CA ILE A 26 -2.70 4.83 -0.63
C ILE A 26 -1.74 5.82 -1.30
N LEU A 27 -2.24 6.81 -2.05
CA LEU A 27 -1.38 7.82 -2.67
C LEU A 27 -0.60 8.66 -1.65
N GLU A 28 -1.19 8.94 -0.48
CA GLU A 28 -0.56 9.72 0.58
C GLU A 28 0.52 8.91 1.31
N VAL A 29 0.24 7.68 1.73
CA VAL A 29 1.21 6.87 2.51
C VAL A 29 2.34 6.28 1.67
N THR A 30 2.13 6.15 0.36
CA THR A 30 3.17 5.65 -0.56
C THR A 30 4.03 6.75 -1.16
N ALA A 31 3.66 8.03 -0.97
CA ALA A 31 4.44 9.15 -1.46
C ALA A 31 5.86 9.15 -0.87
N THR A 32 6.83 9.52 -1.69
CA THR A 32 8.19 9.76 -1.23
C THR A 32 8.25 11.16 -0.63
N ASP A 33 8.28 11.22 0.70
CA ASP A 33 8.36 12.46 1.48
C ASP A 33 9.56 13.34 1.05
N VAL A 34 9.32 14.64 0.90
CA VAL A 34 10.33 15.63 0.53
C VAL A 34 10.65 16.47 1.76
N THR A 35 11.80 16.19 2.39
CA THR A 35 12.11 16.77 3.72
C THR A 35 13.10 17.94 3.67
N ALA A 36 13.54 18.33 2.48
CA ALA A 36 14.52 19.40 2.32
C ALA A 36 13.84 20.78 2.40
N SER A 37 14.41 21.67 3.22
CA SER A 37 13.95 23.06 3.36
C SER A 37 13.71 23.71 1.99
N PRO A 38 12.55 24.35 1.77
CA PRO A 38 11.58 24.81 2.76
C PRO A 38 10.56 23.77 3.27
N ALA A 39 10.59 22.52 2.77
CA ALA A 39 9.70 21.45 3.23
C ALA A 39 10.17 20.82 4.56
N SER A 40 9.32 19.98 5.16
CA SER A 40 9.54 19.31 6.44
C SER A 40 9.08 17.85 6.36
N ALA A 41 9.54 17.01 7.29
CA ALA A 41 9.11 15.61 7.33
C ALA A 41 7.58 15.48 7.56
N GLY A 42 6.97 14.55 6.84
CA GLY A 42 5.54 14.33 6.81
C GLY A 42 4.79 15.33 5.92
N TYR A 43 3.52 15.57 6.22
CA TYR A 43 2.74 16.53 5.46
C TYR A 43 3.26 17.96 5.64
N ASP A 44 3.43 18.68 4.54
CA ASP A 44 3.79 20.10 4.52
C ASP A 44 3.03 20.90 3.44
N ASP A 45 2.95 22.23 3.61
CA ASP A 45 2.20 23.11 2.69
C ASP A 45 2.91 23.35 1.34
N TYR A 46 4.18 22.97 1.20
CA TYR A 46 4.96 23.11 -0.03
C TYR A 46 4.86 21.88 -0.93
N THR A 47 4.90 20.67 -0.35
CA THR A 47 4.94 19.41 -1.12
C THR A 47 3.81 18.43 -0.79
N GLY A 48 2.97 18.74 0.19
CA GLY A 48 1.93 17.82 0.66
C GLY A 48 2.57 16.63 1.36
N PHE A 49 2.24 15.40 0.94
CA PHE A 49 2.91 14.18 1.40
C PHE A 49 4.19 13.85 0.61
N GLY A 50 4.60 14.73 -0.32
CA GLY A 50 5.78 14.56 -1.15
C GLY A 50 5.48 14.07 -2.56
N LEU A 51 6.48 13.41 -3.17
CA LEU A 51 6.43 12.98 -4.56
C LEU A 51 5.62 11.68 -4.71
N VAL A 52 4.62 11.68 -5.58
CA VAL A 52 3.83 10.47 -5.87
C VAL A 52 4.73 9.31 -6.32
N ASN A 53 4.53 8.14 -5.73
CA ASN A 53 5.26 6.91 -6.08
C ASN A 53 4.31 5.91 -6.75
N ALA A 54 4.34 5.87 -8.07
CA ALA A 54 3.44 5.02 -8.86
C ALA A 54 3.63 3.53 -8.58
N GLU A 55 4.88 3.08 -8.41
CA GLU A 55 5.20 1.69 -8.11
C GLU A 55 4.61 1.30 -6.75
N LYS A 56 4.95 2.03 -5.68
CA LYS A 56 4.44 1.73 -4.35
C LYS A 56 2.92 1.79 -4.26
N ALA A 57 2.28 2.79 -4.88
CA ALA A 57 0.83 2.92 -4.86
C ALA A 57 0.12 1.72 -5.53
N VAL A 58 0.63 1.27 -6.69
CA VAL A 58 0.06 0.13 -7.43
C VAL A 58 0.36 -1.18 -6.71
N THR A 59 1.57 -1.36 -6.16
CA THR A 59 1.94 -2.53 -5.36
C THR A 59 1.07 -2.64 -4.11
N MET A 60 0.82 -1.53 -3.40
CA MET A 60 -0.07 -1.53 -2.25
C MET A 60 -1.50 -1.91 -2.68
N ALA A 61 -2.03 -1.32 -3.75
CA ALA A 61 -3.35 -1.71 -4.28
C ALA A 61 -3.43 -3.21 -4.65
N MET A 62 -2.35 -3.78 -5.21
CA MET A 62 -2.26 -5.21 -5.51
C MET A 62 -2.30 -6.06 -4.24
N LYS A 63 -1.52 -5.72 -3.21
CA LYS A 63 -1.52 -6.43 -1.91
C LYS A 63 -2.89 -6.40 -1.24
N GLN A 64 -3.64 -5.30 -1.38
CA GLN A 64 -5.03 -5.24 -0.90
C GLN A 64 -5.96 -6.22 -1.64
N ALA A 65 -5.74 -6.45 -2.94
CA ALA A 65 -6.55 -7.35 -3.75
C ALA A 65 -6.16 -8.82 -3.59
N LEU A 66 -4.88 -9.10 -3.39
CA LEU A 66 -4.30 -10.43 -3.27
C LEU A 66 -3.37 -10.50 -2.05
N PRO A 67 -3.91 -10.45 -0.80
CA PRO A 67 -3.07 -10.36 0.39
C PRO A 67 -2.09 -11.52 0.55
N ALA A 68 -2.48 -12.72 0.13
CA ALA A 68 -1.64 -13.91 0.25
C ALA A 68 -0.51 -14.03 -0.78
N ASP A 69 -0.59 -13.33 -1.92
CA ASP A 69 0.47 -13.26 -2.93
C ASP A 69 1.28 -11.98 -2.68
N TRP A 70 2.08 -11.99 -1.61
CA TRP A 70 2.76 -10.80 -1.12
C TRP A 70 3.86 -10.34 -2.06
N ASN A 71 4.51 -11.26 -2.78
CA ASN A 71 5.55 -10.92 -3.74
C ASN A 71 5.00 -10.59 -5.14
N GLY A 72 3.74 -10.91 -5.43
CA GLY A 72 3.05 -10.64 -6.69
C GLY A 72 3.44 -11.58 -7.84
N ASP A 73 3.92 -12.79 -7.55
CA ASP A 73 4.35 -13.77 -8.56
C ASP A 73 3.23 -14.72 -9.02
N GLY A 74 2.06 -14.64 -8.39
CA GLY A 74 0.88 -15.42 -8.71
C GLY A 74 0.79 -16.77 -8.01
N ASN A 75 1.74 -17.12 -7.13
CA ASN A 75 1.68 -18.29 -6.27
C ASN A 75 1.56 -17.85 -4.81
N VAL A 76 0.84 -18.62 -4.01
CA VAL A 76 0.77 -18.43 -2.57
C VAL A 76 1.63 -19.47 -1.90
N GLU A 77 2.78 -19.06 -1.39
CA GLU A 77 3.78 -19.96 -0.79
C GLU A 77 4.46 -19.38 0.44
N THR A 78 5.36 -20.16 1.05
CA THR A 78 6.00 -19.77 2.33
C THR A 78 6.79 -18.47 2.23
N LEU A 79 7.25 -18.10 1.03
CA LEU A 79 7.93 -16.84 0.79
C LEU A 79 7.01 -15.64 1.05
N ASP A 80 5.73 -15.72 0.68
CA ASP A 80 4.78 -14.62 0.90
C ASP A 80 4.55 -14.35 2.38
N ALA A 81 4.37 -15.41 3.16
CA ALA A 81 4.22 -15.31 4.61
C ALA A 81 5.48 -14.72 5.27
N VAL A 82 6.68 -15.10 4.80
CA VAL A 82 7.95 -14.57 5.32
C VAL A 82 8.11 -13.08 4.96
N LEU A 83 7.76 -12.69 3.74
CA LEU A 83 7.85 -11.29 3.30
C LEU A 83 6.81 -10.42 4.00
N TYR A 84 5.56 -10.89 4.13
CA TYR A 84 4.52 -10.20 4.91
C TYR A 84 4.98 -9.98 6.35
N LEU A 85 5.47 -11.02 7.02
CA LEU A 85 5.94 -10.91 8.40
C LEU A 85 7.12 -9.92 8.52
N THR A 86 8.03 -9.93 7.54
CA THR A 86 9.16 -8.99 7.50
C THR A 86 8.67 -7.54 7.43
N ASP A 87 7.79 -7.23 6.47
CA ASP A 87 7.23 -5.89 6.29
C ASP A 87 6.39 -5.50 7.51
N TYR A 88 5.64 -6.44 8.09
CA TYR A 88 4.81 -6.21 9.26
C TYR A 88 5.69 -5.82 10.45
N THR A 89 6.77 -6.56 10.72
CA THR A 89 7.71 -6.23 11.81
C THR A 89 8.46 -4.91 11.61
N ASN A 90 8.59 -4.46 10.36
CA ASN A 90 9.18 -3.15 10.03
C ASN A 90 8.17 -1.99 10.09
N ALA A 91 6.91 -2.26 10.48
CA ALA A 91 5.82 -1.29 10.45
C ALA A 91 5.65 -0.64 9.05
N ASP A 92 5.85 -1.41 7.98
CA ASP A 92 5.66 -0.91 6.62
C ASP A 92 4.16 -0.63 6.37
N ALA A 93 3.85 0.56 5.87
CA ALA A 93 2.47 0.97 5.58
C ALA A 93 1.75 0.04 4.59
N MET A 94 2.48 -0.72 3.76
CA MET A 94 1.90 -1.73 2.86
C MET A 94 1.14 -2.84 3.58
N THR A 95 1.39 -3.03 4.88
CA THR A 95 0.79 -4.08 5.70
C THR A 95 -0.53 -3.71 6.36
N ASP A 96 -0.96 -2.45 6.23
CA ASP A 96 -2.33 -2.01 6.54
C ASP A 96 -3.27 -2.52 5.43
N LEU A 97 -3.82 -3.72 5.62
CA LEU A 97 -4.62 -4.50 4.67
C LEU A 97 -6.12 -4.19 4.72
N ASN A 98 -6.57 -3.41 5.71
CA ASN A 98 -7.94 -2.90 5.75
C ASN A 98 -8.01 -1.39 5.46
N LEU A 99 -6.86 -0.74 5.26
CA LEU A 99 -6.71 0.70 4.97
C LEU A 99 -7.32 1.58 6.07
N ASP A 100 -7.25 1.13 7.33
CA ASP A 100 -7.81 1.83 8.48
C ASP A 100 -6.82 2.78 9.18
N THR A 101 -5.64 2.97 8.58
CA THR A 101 -4.53 3.81 9.07
C THR A 101 -3.72 3.23 10.22
N ALA A 102 -3.98 1.99 10.62
CA ALA A 102 -3.25 1.33 11.69
C ALA A 102 -2.87 -0.11 11.33
N GLN A 103 -1.58 -0.43 11.46
CA GLN A 103 -1.15 -1.83 11.44
C GLN A 103 -1.58 -2.50 12.75
N THR A 104 -2.45 -3.50 12.65
CA THR A 104 -3.01 -4.25 13.78
C THR A 104 -3.10 -5.75 13.50
N ALA A 105 -3.61 -6.50 14.49
CA ALA A 105 -3.90 -7.91 14.32
C ALA A 105 -5.01 -8.18 13.30
N ASP A 106 -5.85 -7.19 12.98
CA ASP A 106 -6.90 -7.33 11.97
C ASP A 106 -6.28 -7.46 10.56
N ASP A 107 -5.19 -6.74 10.28
CA ASP A 107 -4.44 -6.87 9.03
C ASP A 107 -3.79 -8.25 8.90
N MET A 108 -3.17 -8.72 10.00
CA MET A 108 -2.58 -10.05 10.04
C MET A 108 -3.64 -11.14 9.86
N ALA A 109 -4.85 -10.92 10.38
CA ALA A 109 -5.96 -11.83 10.14
C ALA A 109 -6.36 -11.84 8.66
N ILE A 110 -6.44 -10.68 7.99
CA ILE A 110 -6.72 -10.60 6.55
C ILE A 110 -5.70 -11.40 5.74
N PHE A 111 -4.40 -11.19 6.01
CA PHE A 111 -3.34 -11.97 5.36
C PHE A 111 -3.51 -13.47 5.61
N LEU A 112 -3.66 -13.88 6.88
CA LEU A 112 -3.72 -15.28 7.26
C LEU A 112 -4.97 -15.98 6.71
N TYR A 113 -6.12 -15.30 6.65
CA TYR A 113 -7.34 -15.85 6.06
C TYR A 113 -7.19 -16.05 4.55
N SER A 114 -6.55 -15.11 3.84
CA SER A 114 -6.22 -15.28 2.43
C SER A 114 -5.24 -16.43 2.23
N TYR A 115 -4.21 -16.53 3.07
CA TYR A 115 -3.14 -17.52 2.93
C TYR A 115 -3.60 -18.95 3.25
N ALA A 116 -4.47 -19.12 4.24
CA ALA A 116 -5.00 -20.43 4.63
C ALA A 116 -6.13 -20.94 3.71
N GLY A 117 -6.64 -20.08 2.83
CA GLY A 117 -7.71 -20.40 1.87
C GLY A 117 -7.24 -21.04 0.57
N GLU A 118 -5.93 -21.05 0.32
CA GLU A 118 -5.28 -21.54 -0.92
C GLU A 118 -4.71 -22.96 -0.78
#